data_AF-X4YJ48-F1
#
_entry.id   AF-X4YJ48-F1
#
_cell.length_a   1.000
_cell.length_b   1.000
_cell.length_c   1.000
_cell.angle_alpha   90.00
_cell.angle_beta   90.00
_cell.angle_gamma   90.00
#
_symmetry.space_group_name_H-M   'P 1'
#
loop_
_entity.id
_entity.type
_entity.pdbx_description
1 polymer ?
#
loop_
_entity_poly.entity_id
_entity_poly.type
_entity_poly.pdbx_seq_one_letter_code
_entity_poly.pdbx_strand_id
1 'polypeptide(L)'
;RFWQILIFVGLPVWLALMARCLIPALRRQGENKHLLALLFISSAGIGLLFGAGLLYERDTHLTVAEYWRWWVVHLWVEGVFEVFATAWVAWVFVHLRLLKASVAAIYVMFSAMVFLGGGVLGTFHHLY
;
A
#
# COMPACT_ATOMS: atom_id res chain seq x y z
N ARG A 1 2.22 -22.46 6.50
CA ARG A 1 2.74 -21.57 5.43
C ARG A 1 1.94 -21.66 4.12
N PHE A 2 1.41 -22.82 3.71
CA PHE A 2 0.65 -22.99 2.45
C PHE A 2 -0.34 -21.86 2.12
N TRP A 3 -1.27 -21.54 3.03
CA TRP A 3 -2.27 -20.48 2.82
C TRP A 3 -1.67 -19.07 2.68
N GLN A 4 -0.59 -18.77 3.40
CA GLN A 4 0.09 -17.48 3.27
C GLN A 4 0.77 -17.35 1.91
N ILE A 5 1.37 -18.43 1.41
CA ILE A 5 1.97 -18.46 0.06
C ILE A 5 0.88 -18.26 -1.00
N LEU A 6 -0.29 -18.92 -0.83
CA LEU A 6 -1.40 -18.75 -1.76
C LEU A 6 -1.87 -17.28 -1.83
N ILE A 7 -2.03 -16.61 -0.69
CA ILE A 7 -2.35 -15.18 -0.62
C ILE A 7 -1.23 -14.34 -1.25
N PHE A 8 0.03 -14.63 -0.90
CA PHE A 8 1.18 -13.93 -1.44
C PHE A 8 1.36 -14.13 -2.94
N VAL A 9 0.87 -15.20 -3.56
CA VAL A 9 0.84 -15.35 -5.03
C VAL A 9 -0.37 -14.63 -5.63
N GLY A 10 -1.51 -14.67 -4.96
CA GLY A 10 -2.72 -13.94 -5.37
C GLY A 10 -2.51 -12.43 -5.45
N LEU A 11 -1.71 -11.88 -4.55
CA LEU A 11 -1.41 -10.44 -4.47
C LEU A 11 -0.60 -9.88 -5.68
N PRO A 12 0.52 -10.48 -6.11
CA PRO A 12 1.21 -10.16 -7.36
C PRO A 12 0.36 -10.39 -8.61
N VAL A 13 -0.48 -11.43 -8.64
CA VAL A 13 -1.42 -11.64 -9.75
C VAL A 13 -2.41 -10.47 -9.81
N TRP A 14 -2.99 -10.10 -8.67
CA TRP A 14 -3.86 -8.93 -8.56
C TRP A 14 -3.13 -7.64 -8.96
N LEU A 15 -1.90 -7.42 -8.48
CA LEU A 15 -1.09 -6.26 -8.83
C LEU A 15 -0.78 -6.22 -10.33
N ALA A 16 -0.52 -7.36 -10.97
CA ALA A 16 -0.32 -7.44 -12.41
C ALA A 16 -1.58 -7.08 -13.19
N LEU A 17 -2.76 -7.51 -12.71
CA LEU A 17 -4.05 -7.10 -13.28
C LEU A 17 -4.28 -5.58 -13.12
N MET A 18 -3.94 -5.02 -11.96
CA MET A 18 -3.98 -3.57 -11.73
C MET A 18 -3.02 -2.82 -12.66
N ALA A 19 -1.78 -3.28 -12.76
CA ALA A 19 -0.77 -2.72 -13.65
C ALA A 19 -1.23 -2.72 -15.11
N ARG A 20 -1.85 -3.80 -15.58
CA ARG A 20 -2.39 -3.90 -16.94
C ARG A 20 -3.43 -2.82 -17.24
N CYS A 21 -4.25 -2.44 -16.26
CA CYS A 21 -5.25 -1.38 -16.41
C CYS A 21 -4.65 0.02 -16.25
N LEU A 22 -3.73 0.19 -15.29
CA LEU A 22 -3.23 1.50 -14.87
C LEU A 22 -2.05 2.00 -15.71
N ILE A 23 -1.14 1.11 -16.15
CA ILE A 23 0.05 1.49 -16.93
C ILE A 23 -0.30 2.20 -18.26
N PRO A 24 -1.27 1.73 -19.07
CA PRO A 24 -1.65 2.43 -20.30
C PRO A 24 -2.14 3.85 -20.02
N ALA A 25 -2.88 4.05 -18.92
CA ALA A 25 -3.36 5.36 -18.51
C ALA A 25 -2.23 6.26 -17.98
N LEU A 26 -1.26 5.70 -17.25
CA LEU A 26 -0.06 6.42 -16.78
C LEU A 26 0.85 6.90 -17.91
N ARG A 27 0.90 6.14 -19.02
CA ARG A 27 1.67 6.51 -20.21
C ARG A 27 1.06 7.68 -20.98
N ARG A 28 -0.23 7.96 -20.80
CA ARG A 28 -0.89 9.13 -21.38
C ARG A 28 -0.50 10.37 -20.58
N GLN A 29 -0.14 11.45 -21.28
CA GLN A 29 0.07 12.75 -20.66
C GLN A 29 -1.32 13.33 -20.29
N GLY A 30 -1.54 13.69 -19.03
CA GLY A 30 -2.82 14.22 -18.58
C GLY A 30 -2.80 14.66 -17.12
N GLU A 31 -3.79 15.47 -16.74
CA GLU A 31 -3.87 16.11 -15.41
C GLU A 31 -3.93 15.12 -14.25
N ASN A 32 -4.43 13.91 -14.49
CA ASN A 32 -4.61 12.87 -13.48
C ASN A 32 -3.35 12.03 -13.21
N LYS A 33 -2.25 12.25 -13.94
CA LYS A 33 -1.07 11.37 -13.92
C LYS A 33 -0.48 11.17 -12.54
N HIS A 34 -0.36 12.24 -11.75
CA HIS A 34 0.23 12.16 -10.40
C HIS A 34 -0.64 11.35 -9.44
N LEU A 35 -1.95 11.60 -9.42
CA LEU A 35 -2.89 10.85 -8.59
C LEU A 35 -2.94 9.37 -8.99
N LEU A 36 -2.90 9.09 -10.30
CA LEU A 36 -2.83 7.73 -10.82
C LEU A 36 -1.54 7.02 -10.42
N ALA A 37 -0.41 7.73 -10.39
CA ALA A 37 0.87 7.19 -9.96
C ALA A 37 0.85 6.83 -8.47
N LEU A 38 0.28 7.71 -7.64
CA LEU A 38 0.09 7.44 -6.20
C LEU A 38 -0.79 6.22 -5.96
N LEU A 39 -1.88 6.07 -6.73
CA LEU A 39 -2.74 4.89 -6.66
C LEU A 39 -2.01 3.61 -7.07
N PHE A 40 -1.19 3.67 -8.12
CA PHE A 40 -0.40 2.52 -8.56
C PHE A 40 0.68 2.13 -7.55
N ILE A 41 1.42 3.10 -7.00
CA ILE A 41 2.46 2.87 -5.99
C ILE A 41 1.86 2.28 -4.71
N SER A 42 0.74 2.82 -4.24
CA SER A 42 0.05 2.28 -3.05
C SER A 42 -0.50 0.87 -3.29
N SER A 43 -1.02 0.59 -4.49
CA SER A 43 -1.40 -0.78 -4.89
C SER A 43 -0.21 -1.74 -4.85
N ALA A 44 0.96 -1.30 -5.34
CA ALA A 44 2.18 -2.10 -5.27
C ALA A 44 2.62 -2.37 -3.83
N GLY A 45 2.46 -1.37 -2.93
CA GLY A 45 2.67 -1.55 -1.49
C GLY A 45 1.83 -2.69 -0.91
N ILE A 46 0.55 -2.79 -1.29
CA ILE A 46 -0.34 -3.88 -0.84
C ILE A 46 0.21 -5.22 -1.30
N GLY A 47 0.64 -5.32 -2.56
CA GLY A 47 1.12 -6.58 -3.11
C GLY A 47 2.43 -7.06 -2.49
N LEU A 48 3.36 -6.13 -2.23
CA LEU A 48 4.73 -6.46 -1.86
C LEU A 48 4.93 -6.61 -0.35
N LEU A 49 4.33 -5.73 0.47
CA LEU A 49 4.64 -5.67 1.90
C LEU A 49 4.10 -6.89 2.68
N PHE A 50 3.08 -7.57 2.15
CA PHE A 50 2.64 -8.87 2.69
C PHE A 50 3.79 -9.91 2.72
N GLY A 51 4.78 -9.78 1.84
CA GLY A 51 5.97 -10.64 1.79
C GLY A 51 6.76 -10.66 3.10
N ALA A 52 6.67 -9.61 3.93
CA ALA A 52 7.28 -9.60 5.27
C ALA A 52 6.80 -10.76 6.16
N GLY A 53 5.55 -11.21 5.97
CA GLY A 53 4.96 -12.35 6.69
C GLY A 53 5.60 -13.70 6.39
N LEU A 54 6.46 -13.77 5.37
CA LEU A 54 7.20 -14.96 4.96
C LEU A 54 8.63 -15.00 5.50
N LEU A 55 9.10 -13.94 6.17
CA LEU A 55 10.50 -13.80 6.61
C LEU A 55 10.82 -14.47 7.96
N TYR A 56 9.86 -15.18 8.54
CA TYR A 56 10.06 -15.96 9.76
C TYR A 56 9.47 -17.36 9.60
N GLU A 57 9.96 -18.31 10.39
CA GLU A 57 9.56 -19.72 10.42
C GLU A 57 9.28 -20.17 11.85
N ARG A 58 9.06 -21.48 12.04
CA ARG A 58 8.69 -22.06 13.34
C ARG A 58 9.83 -21.97 14.37
N ASP A 59 11.07 -22.04 13.89
CA ASP A 59 12.30 -22.07 14.67
C ASP A 59 12.97 -20.69 14.80
N THR A 60 12.38 -19.65 14.19
CA THR A 60 12.83 -18.27 14.35
C THR A 60 12.66 -17.81 15.80
N HIS A 61 13.67 -17.14 16.35
CA HIS A 61 13.61 -16.57 17.69
C HIS A 61 12.36 -15.70 17.85
N LEU A 62 11.63 -15.83 18.96
CA LEU A 62 10.31 -15.21 19.14
C LEU A 62 10.33 -13.71 18.86
N THR A 63 11.32 -12.99 19.36
CA THR A 63 11.48 -11.54 19.11
C THR A 63 11.60 -11.18 17.63
N VAL A 64 12.30 -12.02 16.84
CA VAL A 64 12.46 -11.81 15.38
C VAL A 64 11.17 -12.16 14.64
N ALA A 65 10.46 -13.21 15.09
CA ALA A 65 9.16 -13.56 14.54
C ALA A 65 8.12 -12.46 14.81
N GLU A 66 8.08 -11.91 16.02
CA GLU A 66 7.20 -10.79 16.40
C GLU A 66 7.54 -9.53 15.62
N TYR A 67 8.82 -9.20 15.45
CA TYR A 67 9.26 -8.08 14.60
C TYR A 67 8.60 -8.16 13.23
N TRP A 68 8.82 -9.25 12.47
CA TRP A 68 8.26 -9.41 11.13
C TRP A 68 6.74 -9.55 11.11
N ARG A 69 6.13 -10.10 12.17
CA ARG A 69 4.68 -10.20 12.29
C ARG A 69 4.03 -8.82 12.28
N TRP A 70 4.61 -7.83 12.96
CA TRP A 70 4.07 -6.48 13.03
C TRP A 70 4.22 -5.67 11.74
N TRP A 71 5.17 -6.02 10.87
CA TRP A 71 5.19 -5.47 9.50
C TRP A 71 3.93 -5.80 8.72
N VAL A 72 3.32 -6.97 8.95
CA VAL A 72 2.07 -7.35 8.29
C VAL A 72 0.87 -6.82 9.07
N VAL A 73 0.82 -7.05 10.38
CA VAL A 73 -0.39 -6.72 11.16
C VAL A 73 -0.59 -5.21 11.32
N HIS A 74 0.50 -4.46 11.55
CA HIS A 74 0.41 -3.02 11.74
C HIS A 74 0.71 -2.28 10.43
N LEU A 75 1.91 -2.44 9.87
CA LEU A 75 2.32 -1.58 8.75
C LEU A 75 1.59 -1.89 7.43
N TRP A 76 1.37 -3.17 7.11
CA TRP A 76 0.64 -3.54 5.90
C TRP A 76 -0.85 -3.24 6.02
N VAL A 77 -1.53 -3.67 7.11
CA VAL A 77 -2.97 -3.41 7.28
C VAL A 77 -3.27 -1.94 7.53
N GLU A 78 -2.59 -1.28 8.46
CA GLU A 78 -2.89 0.10 8.84
C GLU A 78 -2.18 1.05 7.88
N GLY A 79 -0.85 1.01 7.79
CA GLY A 79 -0.09 1.99 6.99
C GLY A 79 -0.39 1.96 5.48
N VAL A 80 -0.27 0.80 4.84
CA VAL A 80 -0.38 0.72 3.38
C VAL A 80 -1.82 0.84 2.88
N PHE A 81 -2.78 0.15 3.52
CA PHE A 81 -4.18 0.27 3.08
C PHE A 81 -4.76 1.66 3.34
N GLU A 82 -4.34 2.38 4.38
CA GLU A 82 -4.76 3.77 4.58
C GLU A 82 -4.33 4.66 3.41
N VAL A 83 -3.08 4.52 2.95
CA VAL A 83 -2.57 5.27 1.78
C VAL A 83 -3.34 4.90 0.51
N PHE A 84 -3.56 3.61 0.28
CA PHE A 84 -4.32 3.13 -0.89
C PHE A 84 -5.77 3.62 -0.86
N ALA A 85 -6.47 3.46 0.27
CA ALA A 85 -7.84 3.89 0.43
C ALA A 85 -7.98 5.41 0.19
N THR A 86 -7.05 6.19 0.73
CA THR A 86 -7.01 7.65 0.53
C THR A 86 -6.82 8.03 -0.92
N ALA A 87 -5.86 7.39 -1.61
CA ALA A 87 -5.64 7.59 -3.05
C ALA A 87 -6.85 7.18 -3.89
N TRP A 88 -7.50 6.07 -3.55
CA TRP A 88 -8.67 5.55 -4.25
C TRP A 88 -9.90 6.44 -4.09
N VAL A 89 -10.19 6.89 -2.86
CA VAL A 89 -11.30 7.84 -2.60
C VAL A 89 -11.05 9.15 -3.33
N ALA A 90 -9.83 9.69 -3.28
CA ALA A 90 -9.46 10.88 -4.01
C ALA A 90 -9.63 10.70 -5.53
N TRP A 91 -9.24 9.54 -6.08
CA TRP A 91 -9.44 9.18 -7.48
C TRP A 91 -10.93 9.22 -7.85
N VAL A 92 -11.80 8.59 -7.06
CA VAL A 92 -13.25 8.60 -7.26
C VAL A 92 -13.79 10.04 -7.23
N PHE A 93 -13.37 10.86 -6.26
CA PHE A 93 -13.87 12.23 -6.12
C PHE A 93 -13.47 13.14 -7.28
N VAL A 94 -12.27 12.95 -7.84
CA VAL A 94 -11.85 13.63 -9.07
C VAL A 94 -12.75 13.22 -10.25
N HIS A 95 -13.11 11.93 -10.37
CA HIS A 95 -13.97 11.45 -11.45
C HIS A 95 -15.44 11.84 -11.27
N LEU A 96 -15.89 12.09 -10.04
CA LEU A 96 -17.19 12.70 -9.72
C LEU A 96 -17.19 14.22 -9.87
N ARG A 97 -16.07 14.83 -10.28
CA ARG A 97 -15.88 16.29 -10.43
C ARG A 97 -16.05 17.07 -9.12
N LEU A 98 -15.81 16.43 -7.98
CA LEU A 98 -15.85 17.06 -6.66
C LEU A 98 -14.50 17.72 -6.30
N LEU A 99 -13.39 17.20 -6.85
CA LEU A 99 -12.04 17.69 -6.60
C LEU A 99 -11.28 17.90 -7.91
N LYS A 100 -10.36 18.87 -7.93
CA LYS A 100 -9.36 19.00 -8.99
C LYS A 100 -8.26 17.95 -8.79
N ALA A 101 -7.80 17.34 -9.87
CA ALA A 101 -6.78 16.29 -9.83
C ALA A 101 -5.46 16.72 -9.18
N SER A 102 -5.02 17.95 -9.46
CA SER A 102 -3.81 18.54 -8.87
C SER A 102 -3.91 18.69 -7.36
N VAL A 103 -5.06 19.19 -6.88
CA VAL A 103 -5.33 19.35 -5.44
C VAL A 103 -5.40 17.99 -4.76
N ALA A 104 -6.15 17.05 -5.33
CA ALA A 104 -6.25 15.68 -4.82
C ALA A 104 -4.88 15.00 -4.70
N ALA A 105 -4.00 15.12 -5.71
CA ALA A 105 -2.66 14.55 -5.67
C ALA A 105 -1.80 15.13 -4.55
N ILE A 106 -1.85 16.45 -4.32
CA ILE A 106 -1.11 17.11 -3.23
C ILE A 106 -1.58 16.59 -1.87
N TYR A 107 -2.89 16.54 -1.62
CA TYR A 107 -3.42 16.08 -0.34
C TYR A 107 -3.18 14.60 -0.10
N VAL A 108 -3.33 13.73 -1.12
CA VAL A 108 -3.00 12.31 -0.99
C VAL A 108 -1.52 12.12 -0.65
N MET A 109 -0.63 12.86 -1.30
CA MET A 109 0.81 12.80 -1.02
C MET A 109 1.12 13.29 0.41
N PHE A 110 0.51 14.38 0.85
CA PHE A 110 0.64 14.87 2.22
C PHE A 110 0.13 13.85 3.24
N SER A 111 -1.08 13.30 3.04
CA SER A 111 -1.63 12.24 3.88
C SER A 111 -0.71 11.03 3.93
N ALA A 112 -0.15 10.61 2.79
CA ALA A 112 0.79 9.50 2.75
C ALA A 112 2.05 9.77 3.58
N MET A 113 2.59 10.99 3.56
CA MET A 113 3.72 11.36 4.41
C MET A 113 3.38 11.27 5.89
N VAL A 114 2.19 11.71 6.30
CA VAL A 114 1.74 11.65 7.69
C VAL A 114 1.50 10.20 8.12
N PHE A 115 0.75 9.42 7.34
CA PHE A 115 0.45 8.01 7.64
C PHE A 115 1.72 7.17 7.72
N LEU A 116 2.63 7.29 6.74
CA LEU A 116 3.86 6.51 6.74
C LEU A 116 4.86 7.00 7.77
N GLY A 117 4.97 8.31 8.00
CA GLY A 117 5.84 8.87 9.02
C GLY A 117 5.46 8.39 10.43
N GLY A 118 4.16 8.38 10.74
CA GLY A 118 3.64 7.84 11.99
C GLY A 118 3.67 6.31 12.04
N GLY A 119 3.09 5.63 11.05
CA GLY A 119 2.89 4.18 11.06
C GLY A 119 4.17 3.35 10.97
N VAL A 120 5.17 3.80 10.21
CA VAL A 120 6.46 3.07 10.13
C VAL A 120 7.15 3.07 11.49
N LEU A 121 7.28 4.22 12.13
CA LEU A 121 7.89 4.32 13.47
C LEU A 121 6.99 3.73 14.55
N GLY A 122 5.68 3.93 14.43
CA GLY A 122 4.65 3.44 15.35
C GLY A 122 4.62 1.92 15.45
N THR A 123 5.06 1.19 14.42
CA THR A 123 5.18 -0.28 14.46
C THR A 123 5.94 -0.77 15.70
N PHE A 124 6.90 0.00 16.20
CA PHE A 124 7.75 -0.39 17.33
C PHE A 124 7.09 -0.32 18.71
N HIS A 125 5.90 0.26 18.86
CA HIS A 125 5.15 0.19 20.13
C HIS A 125 4.70 -1.23 20.49
N HIS A 126 4.77 -2.16 19.53
CA HIS A 126 4.46 -3.57 19.74
C HIS A 126 5.66 -4.41 20.18
N LEU A 127 6.83 -3.78 20.33
CA LEU A 127 8.09 -4.42 20.74
C LEU A 127 8.60 -3.92 22.11
N TYR A 128 7.72 -3.34 22.93
CA TYR A 128 7.99 -3.00 24.33
C TYR A 128 7.98 -4.25 25.20
#